data_AF-A0A0R0M115-F1
#
_entry.id   AF-A0A0R0M115-F1
#
_cell.length_a   1.000
_cell.length_b   1.000
_cell.length_c   1.000
_cell.angle_alpha   90.00
_cell.angle_beta   90.00
_cell.angle_gamma   90.00
#
_symmetry.space_group_name_H-M   'P 1'
#
loop_
_entity.id
_entity.type
_entity.pdbx_description
1 polymer ?
#
loop_
_entity_poly.entity_id
_entity_poly.type
_entity_poly.pdbx_seq_one_letter_code
_entity_poly.pdbx_strand_id
1 'polypeptide(L)'
;QHGFQINFNLNAQSQMFEISGCDFSKTAIDKCKEKYSTGTFFVHDLISDEQIYEKYDMIFMIFTLSAIDPKYHKKVFKKAYNCLNPGGKLFFKDFGQFDMVQIRYKNTNILEKNFYKRNDGTLTYFFTEEYFKNITDDFNITEIKMDKRLLINRKRELDMYRVFLQATLQKPFQLN
;
A
#
# COMPACT_ATOMS: atom_id res chain seq x y z
N GLN A 1 15.39 -10.04 5.26
CA GLN A 1 15.00 -9.43 3.97
C GLN A 1 13.87 -10.27 3.40
N HIS A 2 12.61 -9.80 3.40
CA HIS A 2 11.55 -10.11 2.41
C HIS A 2 10.22 -9.42 2.76
N GLY A 3 9.65 -8.72 1.78
CA GLY A 3 8.26 -8.25 1.71
C GLY A 3 8.10 -6.73 1.92
N PHE A 4 7.54 -5.92 1.01
CA PHE A 4 6.92 -6.04 -0.31
C PHE A 4 7.03 -4.61 -0.89
N GLN A 5 7.78 -4.37 -1.98
CA GLN A 5 7.36 -4.40 -3.38
C GLN A 5 6.26 -3.38 -3.73
N ILE A 6 6.67 -2.16 -4.08
CA ILE A 6 5.84 -1.24 -4.85
C ILE A 6 5.74 -1.77 -6.28
N ASN A 7 4.59 -2.36 -6.59
CA ASN A 7 4.26 -2.77 -7.94
C ASN A 7 3.66 -1.58 -8.69
N PHE A 8 4.48 -0.86 -9.45
CA PHE A 8 3.99 -0.15 -10.63
C PHE A 8 3.94 -1.18 -11.76
N ASN A 9 2.73 -1.60 -12.15
CA ASN A 9 2.53 -2.25 -13.44
C ASN A 9 1.85 -1.26 -14.36
N LEU A 10 2.63 -0.29 -14.83
CA LEU A 10 2.32 0.44 -16.04
C LEU A 10 3.30 -0.10 -17.06
N ASN A 11 2.79 -0.79 -18.08
CA ASN A 11 3.57 -1.18 -19.24
C ASN A 11 4.35 0.06 -19.70
N ALA A 12 5.67 0.05 -19.53
CA ALA A 12 6.60 1.12 -19.87
C ALA A 12 6.76 1.32 -21.40
N GLN A 13 5.70 1.02 -22.16
CA GLN A 13 5.61 1.22 -23.61
C GLN A 13 4.71 2.39 -24.00
N SER A 14 3.95 2.99 -23.08
CA SER A 14 3.21 4.23 -23.39
C SER A 14 3.95 5.45 -22.85
N GLN A 15 4.39 6.34 -23.73
CA GLN A 15 4.98 7.67 -23.48
C GLN A 15 4.06 8.66 -22.70
N MET A 16 3.07 8.19 -21.94
CA MET A 16 1.93 8.99 -21.48
C MET A 16 1.99 9.36 -19.98
N PHE A 17 2.89 8.75 -19.20
CA PHE A 17 3.01 9.03 -17.76
C PHE A 17 4.47 9.20 -17.33
N GLU A 18 4.73 10.24 -16.55
CA GLU A 18 5.95 10.36 -15.77
C GLU A 18 5.81 9.52 -14.51
N ILE A 19 6.79 8.65 -14.24
CA ILE A 19 6.72 7.68 -13.14
C ILE A 19 7.77 8.03 -12.09
N SER A 20 7.33 8.13 -10.84
CA SER A 20 8.20 8.15 -9.67
C SER A 20 7.87 6.99 -8.74
N GLY A 21 8.87 6.49 -8.01
CA GLY A 21 8.69 5.42 -7.04
C GLY A 21 9.68 5.49 -5.90
N CYS A 22 9.22 5.24 -4.67
CA CYS A 22 10.08 5.31 -3.50
C CYS A 22 9.88 4.17 -2.52
N ASP A 23 10.95 3.59 -1.99
CA ASP A 23 10.91 2.49 -1.03
C ASP A 23 11.95 2.77 0.05
N PHE A 24 11.71 2.33 1.29
CA PHE A 24 12.69 2.48 2.36
C PHE A 24 13.93 1.62 2.10
N SER A 25 13.79 0.55 1.32
CA SER A 25 14.86 -0.37 0.95
C SER A 25 15.66 0.15 -0.25
N LYS A 26 16.90 0.58 0.00
CA LYS A 26 17.86 0.87 -1.07
C LYS A 26 17.99 -0.29 -2.06
N THR A 27 18.03 -1.53 -1.58
CA THR A 27 18.10 -2.72 -2.43
C THR A 27 16.89 -2.85 -3.36
N ALA A 28 15.68 -2.50 -2.91
CA ALA A 28 14.50 -2.51 -3.77
C ALA A 28 14.59 -1.41 -4.85
N ILE A 29 15.05 -0.22 -4.47
CA ILE A 29 15.26 0.90 -5.40
C ILE A 29 16.33 0.60 -6.44
N ASP A 30 17.47 0.02 -6.05
CA ASP A 30 18.53 -0.37 -6.98
C ASP A 30 17.99 -1.38 -8.01
N LYS A 31 17.23 -2.40 -7.57
CA LYS A 31 16.57 -3.37 -8.47
C LYS A 31 15.55 -2.72 -9.41
N CYS A 32 14.81 -1.71 -8.94
CA CYS A 32 13.89 -0.97 -9.80
C CYS A 32 14.64 -0.20 -10.89
N LYS A 33 15.75 0.48 -10.53
CA LYS A 33 16.59 1.22 -11.49
C LYS A 33 17.26 0.31 -12.52
N GLU A 34 17.67 -0.89 -12.13
CA GLU A 34 18.20 -1.89 -13.06
C GLU A 34 17.14 -2.39 -14.04
N LYS A 35 15.90 -2.56 -13.58
CA LYS A 35 14.81 -3.12 -14.39
C LYS A 35 14.15 -2.09 -15.31
N TYR A 36 14.06 -0.84 -14.89
CA TYR A 36 13.34 0.21 -15.61
C TYR A 36 14.31 1.32 -16.04
N SER A 37 14.41 1.52 -17.36
CA SER A 37 15.27 2.56 -17.95
C SER A 37 14.71 3.98 -17.82
N THR A 38 13.46 4.14 -17.40
CA THR A 38 12.76 5.42 -17.28
C THR A 38 12.05 5.53 -15.93
N GLY A 39 12.05 6.74 -15.35
CA GLY A 39 11.37 7.07 -14.10
C GLY A 39 12.32 7.51 -12.99
N THR A 40 11.78 8.19 -11.99
CA THR A 40 12.52 8.72 -10.85
C THR A 40 12.35 7.81 -9.64
N PHE A 41 13.37 7.02 -9.33
CA PHE A 41 13.36 6.09 -8.20
C PHE A 41 14.29 6.54 -7.08
N PHE A 42 13.76 6.66 -5.86
CA PHE A 42 14.52 7.18 -4.72
C PHE A 42 14.23 6.44 -3.42
N VAL A 43 15.19 6.45 -2.50
CA VAL A 43 14.99 5.84 -1.18
C VAL A 43 14.21 6.83 -0.34
N HIS A 44 13.10 6.38 0.25
CA HIS A 44 12.34 7.20 1.18
C HIS A 44 11.62 6.33 2.20
N ASP A 45 11.76 6.70 3.47
CA ASP A 45 10.99 6.11 4.55
C ASP A 45 9.68 6.88 4.74
N LEU A 46 8.55 6.24 4.46
CA LEU A 46 7.22 6.84 4.57
C LEU A 46 6.87 7.27 6.01
N ILE A 47 7.54 6.73 7.03
CA ILE A 47 7.34 7.15 8.42
C ILE A 47 8.28 8.26 8.87
N SER A 48 9.24 8.69 8.04
CA SER A 48 10.15 9.79 8.38
C SER A 48 9.45 11.15 8.33
N ASP A 49 10.06 12.16 8.95
CA ASP A 49 9.61 13.55 8.89
C ASP A 49 10.03 14.28 7.60
N GLU A 50 10.90 13.66 6.79
CA GLU A 50 11.34 14.21 5.50
C GLU A 50 10.16 14.35 4.55
N GLN A 51 10.05 15.49 3.88
CA GLN A 51 8.95 15.76 2.95
C GLN A 51 9.30 15.34 1.53
N ILE A 52 8.27 14.93 0.78
CA ILE A 52 8.31 14.81 -0.68
C ILE A 52 7.59 16.05 -1.22
N TYR A 53 8.27 16.84 -2.03
CA TYR A 53 7.75 18.14 -2.50
C TYR A 53 7.02 18.01 -3.84
N GLU A 54 7.39 17.00 -4.62
CA GLU A 54 6.80 16.63 -5.90
C GLU A 54 5.29 16.39 -5.75
N LYS A 55 4.55 16.79 -6.78
CA LYS A 55 3.11 16.59 -6.86
C LYS A 55 2.77 15.55 -7.92
N TYR A 56 1.76 14.75 -7.62
CA TYR A 56 1.29 13.66 -8.46
C TYR A 56 -0.21 13.78 -8.69
N ASP A 57 -0.65 13.43 -9.89
CA ASP A 57 -2.07 13.27 -10.20
C ASP A 57 -2.62 11.94 -9.69
N MET A 58 -1.74 10.93 -9.60
CA MET A 58 -2.08 9.59 -9.18
C MET A 58 -0.99 8.99 -8.29
N ILE A 59 -1.40 8.39 -7.17
CA ILE A 59 -0.53 7.61 -6.29
C ILE A 59 -1.07 6.18 -6.20
N PHE A 60 -0.17 5.19 -6.28
CA PHE A 60 -0.49 3.79 -6.04
C PHE A 60 0.15 3.34 -4.73
N MET A 61 -0.67 2.87 -3.78
CA MET A 61 -0.22 2.31 -2.50
C MET A 61 -0.73 0.88 -2.39
N ILE A 62 0.10 -0.06 -2.83
CA ILE A 62 -0.29 -1.46 -3.04
C ILE A 62 0.63 -2.36 -2.21
N PHE A 63 0.05 -3.09 -1.24
CA PHE A 63 0.77 -3.96 -0.30
C PHE A 63 1.92 -3.25 0.43
N THR A 64 1.69 -2.01 0.83
CA THR A 64 2.70 -1.15 1.47
C THR A 64 2.36 -0.88 2.93
N LEU A 65 1.13 -0.47 3.21
CA LEU A 65 0.74 0.05 4.52
C LEU A 65 0.61 -1.05 5.57
N SER A 66 0.27 -2.29 5.16
CA SER A 66 0.22 -3.43 6.08
C SER A 66 1.58 -3.75 6.73
N ALA A 67 2.70 -3.38 6.11
CA ALA A 67 4.04 -3.58 6.67
C ALA A 67 4.46 -2.47 7.66
N ILE A 68 3.62 -1.44 7.84
CA ILE A 68 3.89 -0.28 8.70
C ILE A 68 3.06 -0.41 9.99
N ASP A 69 3.66 -0.04 11.12
CA ASP A 69 2.99 0.04 12.42
C ASP A 69 1.74 0.96 12.34
N PRO A 70 0.54 0.51 12.77
CA PRO A 70 -0.72 1.24 12.69
C PRO A 70 -0.66 2.68 13.21
N LYS A 71 0.17 2.95 14.22
CA LYS A 71 0.31 4.32 14.77
C LYS A 71 0.82 5.33 13.73
N TYR A 72 1.48 4.89 12.67
CA TYR A 72 1.97 5.75 11.59
C TYR A 72 1.06 5.78 10.36
N HIS A 73 -0.02 4.99 10.30
CA HIS A 73 -0.85 4.91 9.08
C HIS A 73 -1.41 6.28 8.67
N LYS A 74 -1.95 7.04 9.62
CA LYS A 74 -2.45 8.39 9.36
C LYS A 74 -1.34 9.36 8.90
N LYS A 75 -0.11 9.21 9.43
CA LYS A 75 1.05 9.98 8.97
C LYS A 75 1.39 9.68 7.50
N VAL A 76 1.38 8.41 7.11
CA VAL A 76 1.65 7.98 5.73
C VAL A 76 0.57 8.51 4.77
N PHE A 77 -0.70 8.42 5.14
CA PHE A 77 -1.79 8.99 4.33
C PHE A 77 -1.70 10.51 4.22
N LYS A 78 -1.34 11.22 5.30
CA LYS A 78 -1.11 12.68 5.26
C LYS A 78 0.04 13.05 4.35
N LYS A 79 1.14 12.28 4.36
CA LYS A 79 2.25 12.48 3.42
C LYS A 79 1.78 12.30 1.98
N ALA A 80 1.04 11.23 1.69
CA ALA A 80 0.48 10.98 0.36
C ALA A 80 -0.51 12.07 -0.08
N TYR A 81 -1.38 12.54 0.83
CA TYR A 81 -2.29 13.66 0.59
C TYR A 81 -1.55 14.94 0.18
N ASN A 82 -0.44 15.24 0.86
CA ASN A 82 0.39 16.38 0.53
C ASN A 82 1.06 16.24 -0.84
N CYS A 83 1.38 15.01 -1.25
CA CYS A 83 1.97 14.71 -2.56
C CYS A 83 0.94 14.73 -3.70
N LEU A 84 -0.36 14.77 -3.44
CA LEU A 84 -1.38 14.85 -4.50
C LEU A 84 -1.67 16.29 -4.92
N ASN A 85 -1.87 16.48 -6.23
CA ASN A 85 -2.57 17.65 -6.77
C ASN A 85 -4.02 17.71 -6.28
N PRO A 86 -4.65 18.89 -6.15
CA PRO A 86 -6.10 18.99 -5.96
C PRO A 86 -6.85 18.16 -7.02
N GLY A 87 -7.82 17.34 -6.59
CA GLY A 87 -8.52 16.41 -7.48
C GLY A 87 -7.76 15.12 -7.82
N GLY A 88 -6.47 15.01 -7.45
CA GLY A 88 -5.65 13.82 -7.64
C GLY A 88 -6.13 12.62 -6.83
N LYS A 89 -5.75 11.41 -7.27
CA LYS A 89 -6.28 10.15 -6.74
C LYS A 89 -5.21 9.25 -6.14
N LEU A 90 -5.55 8.57 -5.05
CA LEU A 90 -4.76 7.48 -4.48
C LEU A 90 -5.51 6.16 -4.64
N PHE A 91 -4.86 5.20 -5.28
CA PHE A 91 -5.33 3.83 -5.43
C PHE A 91 -4.70 2.94 -4.37
N PHE A 92 -5.53 2.44 -3.46
CA PHE A 92 -5.11 1.63 -2.34
C PHE A 92 -5.51 0.17 -2.55
N LYS A 93 -4.59 -0.74 -2.24
CA LYS A 93 -4.90 -2.16 -2.11
C LYS A 93 -3.98 -2.83 -1.11
N ASP A 94 -4.56 -3.44 -0.09
CA ASP A 94 -3.78 -4.18 0.92
C ASP A 94 -4.60 -5.32 1.54
N PHE A 95 -4.02 -6.07 2.49
CA PHE A 95 -4.68 -7.22 3.10
C PHE A 95 -5.94 -6.80 3.89
N GLY A 96 -7.05 -7.49 3.63
CA GLY A 96 -8.30 -7.28 4.34
C GLY A 96 -8.46 -8.24 5.51
N GLN A 97 -9.23 -7.83 6.52
CA GLN A 97 -9.61 -8.69 7.63
C GLN A 97 -10.28 -9.99 7.14
N PHE A 98 -9.98 -11.08 7.85
CA PHE A 98 -10.38 -12.46 7.55
C PHE A 98 -9.68 -13.09 6.33
N ASP A 99 -8.57 -12.51 5.87
CA ASP A 99 -7.67 -13.22 4.95
C ASP A 99 -7.18 -14.52 5.58
N MET A 100 -7.06 -15.59 4.78
CA MET A 100 -6.63 -16.90 5.26
C MET A 100 -5.31 -16.86 6.01
N VAL A 101 -4.37 -15.98 5.64
CA VAL A 101 -3.10 -15.83 6.36
C VAL A 101 -3.35 -15.30 7.78
N GLN A 102 -4.28 -14.36 7.95
CA GLN A 102 -4.66 -13.83 9.26
C GLN A 102 -5.15 -14.94 10.19
N ILE A 103 -6.05 -15.78 9.69
CA ILE A 103 -6.71 -16.86 10.47
C ILE A 103 -5.71 -17.92 10.94
N ARG A 104 -4.58 -18.06 10.24
CA ARG A 104 -3.53 -19.05 10.56
C ARG A 104 -2.47 -18.53 11.52
N TYR A 105 -2.46 -17.24 11.88
CA TYR A 105 -1.49 -16.73 12.84
C TYR A 105 -1.69 -17.36 14.22
N LYS A 106 -0.58 -17.73 14.85
CA LYS A 106 -0.57 -18.21 16.24
C LYS A 106 -0.63 -17.01 17.19
N ASN A 107 -1.06 -17.24 18.43
CA ASN A 107 -1.10 -16.20 19.46
C ASN A 107 0.26 -15.49 19.65
N THR A 108 1.37 -16.20 19.44
CA THR A 108 2.74 -15.64 19.51
C THR A 108 3.05 -14.60 18.42
N ASN A 109 2.25 -14.56 17.35
CA ASN A 109 2.41 -13.60 16.26
C ASN A 109 1.55 -12.34 16.48
N ILE A 110 0.59 -12.35 17.40
CA ILE A 110 -0.35 -11.24 17.59
C ILE A 110 0.35 -10.14 18.37
N LEU A 111 0.39 -8.94 17.80
CA LEU A 111 0.84 -7.74 18.51
C LEU A 111 -0.38 -7.02 19.08
N GLU A 112 -1.38 -6.75 18.24
CA GLU A 112 -2.65 -6.12 18.62
C GLU A 112 -3.78 -6.63 17.71
N LYS A 113 -5.01 -6.11 17.89
CA LYS A 113 -6.14 -6.46 17.03
C LYS A 113 -5.80 -6.13 15.57
N ASN A 114 -5.92 -7.15 14.71
CA ASN A 114 -5.57 -7.08 13.29
C ASN A 114 -4.09 -6.77 12.97
N PHE A 115 -3.20 -6.72 13.96
CA PHE A 115 -1.79 -6.38 13.79
C PHE A 115 -0.88 -7.50 14.28
N TYR A 116 -0.01 -7.96 13.40
CA TYR A 116 0.76 -9.19 13.62
C TYR A 116 2.23 -8.99 13.25
N LYS A 117 3.09 -9.78 13.90
CA LYS A 117 4.49 -9.98 13.51
C LYS A 117 4.64 -11.30 12.76
N ARG A 118 5.20 -11.23 11.56
CA ARG A 118 5.54 -12.38 10.72
C ARG A 118 6.76 -13.13 11.28
N ASN A 119 6.95 -14.37 10.82
CA ASN A 119 8.05 -15.21 11.27
C ASN A 119 9.43 -14.66 10.89
N ASP A 120 9.51 -13.88 9.81
CA ASP A 120 10.73 -13.18 9.36
C ASP A 120 10.98 -11.86 10.13
N GLY A 121 10.13 -11.55 11.12
CA GLY A 121 10.21 -10.36 11.94
C GLY A 121 9.51 -9.13 11.37
N THR A 122 9.06 -9.17 10.12
CA THR A 122 8.32 -8.05 9.50
C THR A 122 6.87 -7.98 10.00
N LEU A 123 6.19 -6.86 9.76
CA LEU A 123 4.85 -6.61 10.27
C LEU A 123 3.77 -6.95 9.24
N THR A 124 2.54 -7.19 9.70
CA THR A 124 1.36 -7.25 8.83
C THR A 124 0.13 -6.76 9.57
N TYR A 125 -0.54 -5.76 9.00
CA TYR A 125 -1.87 -5.32 9.40
C TYR A 125 -2.95 -5.81 8.42
N PHE A 126 -4.12 -6.20 8.94
CA PHE A 126 -5.28 -6.59 8.13
C PHE A 126 -6.40 -5.55 8.29
N PHE A 127 -6.71 -4.85 7.20
CA PHE A 127 -7.59 -3.70 7.22
C PHE A 127 -9.07 -4.09 7.30
N THR A 128 -9.83 -3.35 8.10
CA THR A 128 -11.29 -3.27 8.01
C THR A 128 -11.68 -2.00 7.26
N GLU A 129 -12.86 -1.99 6.64
CA GLU A 129 -13.37 -0.76 6.01
C GLU A 129 -13.54 0.38 7.02
N GLU A 130 -13.97 0.07 8.24
CA GLU A 130 -14.16 1.05 9.31
C GLU A 130 -12.85 1.75 9.71
N TYR A 131 -11.81 0.96 10.00
CA TYR A 131 -10.50 1.50 10.33
C TYR A 131 -9.90 2.29 9.16
N PHE A 132 -10.04 1.78 7.95
CA PHE A 132 -9.58 2.46 6.75
C PHE A 132 -10.25 3.83 6.56
N LYS A 133 -11.58 3.91 6.70
CA LYS A 133 -12.33 5.18 6.64
C LYS A 133 -11.85 6.19 7.68
N ASN A 134 -11.51 5.75 8.89
CA ASN A 134 -11.05 6.62 9.97
C ASN A 134 -9.67 7.25 9.70
N ILE A 135 -8.73 6.46 9.14
CA ILE A 135 -7.36 6.93 8.90
C ILE A 135 -7.20 7.69 7.57
N THR A 136 -8.24 7.72 6.74
CA THR A 136 -8.29 8.46 5.46
C THR A 136 -9.33 9.57 5.47
N ASP A 137 -9.63 10.13 6.65
CA ASP A 137 -10.67 11.14 6.88
C ASP A 137 -10.44 12.45 6.13
N ASP A 138 -9.19 12.75 5.75
CA ASP A 138 -8.84 13.92 4.93
C ASP A 138 -9.20 13.76 3.42
N PHE A 139 -9.59 12.56 2.98
CA PHE A 139 -9.89 12.24 1.58
C PHE A 139 -11.39 12.05 1.31
N ASN A 140 -11.81 12.31 0.08
CA ASN A 140 -13.07 11.81 -0.44
C ASN A 140 -12.89 10.35 -0.89
N ILE A 141 -13.58 9.41 -0.24
CA ILE A 141 -13.58 7.99 -0.66
C ILE A 141 -14.56 7.83 -1.82
N THR A 142 -14.04 7.57 -3.02
CA THR A 142 -14.84 7.40 -4.24
C THR A 142 -15.24 5.95 -4.50
N GLU A 143 -14.42 5.00 -4.06
CA GLU A 143 -14.72 3.56 -4.07
C GLU A 143 -14.06 2.92 -2.85
N ILE A 144 -14.74 1.96 -2.22
CA ILE A 144 -14.16 1.07 -1.21
C ILE A 144 -14.87 -0.29 -1.29
N LYS A 145 -14.10 -1.38 -1.21
CA LYS A 145 -14.64 -2.74 -1.16
C LYS A 145 -13.66 -3.73 -0.53
N MET A 146 -14.22 -4.76 0.10
CA MET A 146 -13.51 -5.99 0.46
C MET A 146 -13.59 -7.00 -0.69
N ASP A 147 -12.52 -7.10 -1.48
CA ASP A 147 -12.36 -8.09 -2.56
C ASP A 147 -11.98 -9.45 -1.97
N LYS A 148 -12.91 -10.40 -2.00
CA LYS A 148 -12.76 -11.77 -1.49
C LYS A 148 -12.58 -12.73 -2.67
N ARG A 149 -11.47 -13.46 -2.70
CA ARG A 149 -11.13 -14.38 -3.79
C ARG A 149 -10.75 -15.75 -3.28
N LEU A 150 -11.22 -16.79 -3.98
CA LEU A 150 -10.68 -18.14 -3.85
C LEU A 150 -9.55 -18.30 -4.89
N LEU A 151 -8.32 -18.50 -4.42
CA LEU A 151 -7.18 -18.82 -5.27
C LEU A 151 -6.82 -20.30 -5.09
N ILE A 152 -6.82 -21.06 -6.18
CA ILE A 152 -6.56 -22.50 -6.16
C ILE A 152 -5.12 -22.74 -6.59
N ASN A 153 -4.28 -23.24 -5.68
CA ASN A 153 -2.95 -23.74 -6.03
C ASN A 153 -3.04 -25.23 -6.35
N ARG A 154 -3.27 -25.56 -7.63
CA ARG A 154 -3.41 -26.96 -8.08
C ARG A 154 -2.16 -27.83 -7.84
N LYS A 155 -0.96 -27.24 -7.85
CA LYS A 155 0.28 -27.97 -7.59
C LYS A 155 0.43 -28.41 -6.14
N ARG A 156 -0.17 -27.67 -5.21
CA ARG A 156 -0.12 -27.94 -3.77
C ARG A 156 -1.44 -28.46 -3.21
N GLU A 157 -2.47 -28.56 -4.05
CA GLU A 157 -3.85 -28.88 -3.66
C GLU A 157 -4.35 -27.97 -2.51
N LEU A 158 -4.04 -26.67 -2.63
CA LEU A 158 -4.39 -25.69 -1.60
C LEU A 158 -5.37 -24.65 -2.14
N ASP A 159 -6.51 -24.58 -1.47
CA ASP A 159 -7.46 -23.48 -1.59
C ASP A 159 -7.05 -22.33 -0.68
N MET A 160 -6.95 -21.14 -1.26
CA MET A 160 -6.53 -19.93 -0.57
C MET A 160 -7.60 -18.86 -0.65
N TYR A 161 -8.34 -18.69 0.45
CA TYR A 161 -9.28 -17.59 0.62
C TYR A 161 -8.52 -16.30 0.93
N ARG A 162 -8.38 -15.46 -0.09
CA ARG A 162 -7.69 -14.17 0.02
C ARG A 162 -8.69 -13.06 0.17
N VAL A 163 -8.39 -12.11 1.05
CA VAL A 163 -9.22 -10.94 1.27
C VAL A 163 -8.34 -9.70 1.15
N PHE A 164 -8.79 -8.75 0.33
CA PHE A 164 -8.08 -7.49 0.10
C PHE A 164 -9.04 -6.32 0.28
N LEU A 165 -8.62 -5.30 1.03
CA LEU A 165 -9.30 -4.01 0.98
C LEU A 165 -8.80 -3.26 -0.25
N GLN A 166 -9.71 -2.82 -1.10
CA GLN A 166 -9.43 -1.99 -2.28
C GLN A 166 -10.20 -0.68 -2.14
N ALA A 167 -9.52 0.44 -2.39
CA ALA A 167 -10.16 1.74 -2.32
C ALA A 167 -9.54 2.73 -3.31
N THR A 168 -10.37 3.69 -3.75
CA THR A 168 -9.93 4.87 -4.50
C THR A 168 -10.26 6.11 -3.69
N LEU A 169 -9.23 6.81 -3.25
CA LEU A 169 -9.31 8.07 -2.52
C LEU A 169 -9.07 9.23 -3.47
N GLN A 170 -9.77 10.35 -3.26
CA GLN A 170 -9.55 11.58 -4.01
C GLN A 170 -9.26 12.73 -3.06
N LYS A 171 -8.21 13.48 -3.36
CA LYS A 171 -7.96 14.76 -2.71
C LYS A 171 -9.03 15.75 -3.17
N PRO A 172 -9.73 16.46 -2.26
CA PRO A 172 -10.70 17.47 -2.65
C PRO A 172 -10.11 18.47 -3.65
N PHE A 173 -10.94 18.94 -4.57
CA PHE A 173 -10.56 20.10 -5.39
C PHE A 173 -10.40 21.31 -4.48
N GLN A 174 -9.44 22.20 -4.79
CA GLN A 174 -9.41 23.50 -4.13
C GLN A 174 -10.66 24.26 -4.57
N LEU A 175 -11.46 24.69 -3.60
CA LEU A 175 -12.47 25.70 -3.84
C LEU A 175 -11.71 27.02 -4.05
N ASN A 176 -11.94 27.65 -5.20
CA ASN A 176 -11.44 29.00 -5.48
C ASN A 176 -12.07 30.02 -4.53
#